data_AF-A0A3R6HXC1-F1
#
_entry.id   AF-A0A3R6HXC1-F1
#
_cell.length_a   1.000
_cell.length_b   1.000
_cell.length_c   1.000
_cell.angle_alpha   90.00
_cell.angle_beta   90.00
_cell.angle_gamma   90.00
#
_symmetry.space_group_name_H-M   'P 1'
#
loop_
_entity.id
_entity.type
_entity.pdbx_description
1 polymer ?
#
loop_
_entity_poly.entity_id
_entity_poly.type
_entity_poly.pdbx_seq_one_letter_code
_entity_poly.pdbx_strand_id
1 'polypeptide(L)'
;MDAIKNYLETMFLNLPNTPEVQKAKYELGQMMEDKYRELIADGKTENEAIGTVIAEFGNLDELAEDLGIDSVLHHSQTFEAGRMVSLTEVKEYLKASSRHAFLIALGVLLCILSPVSTIVMSNIGELTERETFMEALGVIGMFLFIAIAVALFVTSGITMNRWEFMKHQHCSLDFATTEYVHDRRNMYRTTHAVLLSVGIIFCVLCAVPAIIMDALPLPDFIDDISGAAVLIIIAIGVFMIVLTSIKMDGFNTLLKLNDSRSMGGQYVDYQKQENYSNKTVAAIMSVYWPTISAAYLIWSFLSFDWYMTWIIWPLAAIVHKCIKNIWAD
;
A
#
# COMPACT_ATOMS: atom_id res chain seq x y z
N MET A 1 30.33 -7.47 -12.58
CA MET A 1 30.37 -6.97 -11.17
C MET A 1 29.04 -7.14 -10.43
N ASP A 2 27.89 -6.79 -11.03
CA ASP A 2 26.57 -6.84 -10.37
C ASP A 2 26.18 -8.22 -9.81
N ALA A 3 26.62 -9.31 -10.45
CA ALA A 3 26.33 -10.67 -9.99
C ALA A 3 26.98 -11.01 -8.63
N ILE A 4 28.22 -10.57 -8.39
CA ILE A 4 28.92 -10.78 -7.12
C ILE A 4 28.25 -10.00 -6.01
N LYS A 5 27.86 -8.75 -6.30
CA LYS A 5 27.12 -7.91 -5.36
C LYS A 5 25.78 -8.53 -5.00
N ASN A 6 25.00 -8.98 -5.98
CA ASN A 6 23.74 -9.67 -5.73
C ASN A 6 23.93 -10.91 -4.86
N TYR A 7 24.92 -11.73 -5.17
CA TYR A 7 25.24 -12.92 -4.38
C TYR A 7 25.55 -12.57 -2.91
N LEU A 8 26.43 -11.59 -2.68
CA LEU A 8 26.78 -11.10 -1.34
C LEU A 8 25.55 -10.56 -0.58
N GLU A 9 24.69 -9.81 -1.25
CA GLU A 9 23.45 -9.28 -0.66
C GLU A 9 22.48 -10.41 -0.26
N THR A 10 22.27 -11.38 -1.14
CA THR A 10 21.40 -12.54 -0.89
C THR A 10 21.92 -13.38 0.29
N MET A 11 23.24 -13.53 0.41
CA MET A 11 23.90 -14.30 1.46
C MET A 11 23.67 -13.72 2.86
N PHE A 12 23.62 -12.39 2.99
CA PHE A 12 23.41 -11.70 4.27
C PHE A 12 21.94 -11.35 4.54
N LEU A 13 21.02 -11.66 3.62
CA LEU A 13 19.66 -11.11 3.56
C LEU A 13 18.81 -11.35 4.81
N ASN A 14 18.92 -12.56 5.38
CA ASN A 14 18.16 -12.99 6.56
C ASN A 14 18.89 -12.71 7.88
N LEU A 15 20.09 -12.14 7.84
CA LEU A 15 20.85 -11.82 9.05
C LEU A 15 20.31 -10.53 9.69
N PRO A 16 20.35 -10.44 11.03
CA PRO A 16 19.96 -9.24 11.72
C PRO A 16 20.90 -8.09 11.35
N ASN A 17 20.33 -6.90 11.23
CA ASN A 17 21.05 -5.69 10.87
C ASN A 17 21.81 -5.14 12.08
N THR A 18 22.85 -5.85 12.53
CA THR A 18 23.78 -5.41 13.59
C THR A 18 25.04 -4.80 12.99
N PRO A 19 25.74 -3.91 13.72
CA PRO A 19 27.02 -3.36 13.26
C PRO A 19 28.06 -4.46 12.97
N GLU A 20 28.03 -5.60 13.68
CA GLU A 20 28.93 -6.72 13.37
C GLU A 20 28.63 -7.34 12.00
N VAL A 21 27.35 -7.59 11.69
CA VAL A 21 26.92 -8.17 10.40
C VAL A 21 27.19 -7.21 9.24
N GLN A 22 26.98 -5.90 9.43
CA GLN A 22 27.34 -4.91 8.42
C GLN A 22 28.84 -4.88 8.12
N LYS A 23 29.66 -4.96 9.18
CA LYS A 23 31.11 -5.01 9.05
C LYS A 23 31.56 -6.27 8.32
N ALA A 24 31.05 -7.44 8.70
CA ALA A 24 31.34 -8.70 8.05
C ALA A 24 30.97 -8.69 6.56
N LYS A 25 29.80 -8.14 6.21
CA LYS A 25 29.39 -7.97 4.82
C LYS A 25 30.33 -7.07 4.03
N TYR A 26 30.76 -5.95 4.62
CA TYR A 26 31.69 -5.03 3.98
C TYR A 26 33.06 -5.69 3.74
N GLU A 27 33.58 -6.39 4.76
CA GLU A 27 34.85 -7.11 4.67
C GLU A 27 34.80 -8.22 3.62
N LEU A 28 33.76 -9.06 3.62
CA LEU A 28 33.59 -10.10 2.61
C LEU A 28 33.41 -9.50 1.21
N GLY A 29 32.64 -8.41 1.08
CA GLY A 29 32.46 -7.72 -0.19
C GLY A 29 33.77 -7.18 -0.76
N GLN A 30 34.65 -6.61 0.06
CA GLN A 30 35.97 -6.18 -0.38
C GLN A 30 36.83 -7.35 -0.84
N MET A 31 36.86 -8.44 -0.07
CA MET A 31 37.62 -9.64 -0.44
C MET A 31 37.15 -10.22 -1.79
N MET A 32 35.83 -10.29 -2.01
CA MET A 32 35.26 -10.76 -3.28
C MET A 32 35.58 -9.82 -4.45
N GLU A 33 35.56 -8.50 -4.22
CA GLU A 33 35.87 -7.51 -5.26
C GLU A 33 37.36 -7.50 -5.63
N ASP A 34 38.24 -7.60 -4.64
CA ASP A 34 39.69 -7.69 -4.84
C ASP A 34 40.04 -8.97 -5.62
N LYS A 35 39.44 -10.11 -5.26
CA LYS A 35 39.65 -11.37 -5.98
C LYS A 35 39.12 -11.31 -7.41
N TYR A 36 37.96 -10.70 -7.62
CA TYR A 36 37.43 -10.48 -8.95
C TYR A 36 38.39 -9.63 -9.81
N ARG A 37 38.94 -8.54 -9.26
CA ARG A 37 39.90 -7.68 -9.97
C ARG A 37 41.19 -8.41 -10.31
N GLU A 38 41.70 -9.26 -9.43
CA GLU A 38 42.87 -10.12 -9.68
C GLU A 38 42.63 -11.04 -10.88
N LEU A 39 41.50 -11.75 -10.90
CA LEU A 39 41.18 -12.68 -11.99
C LEU A 39 40.99 -11.98 -13.34
N ILE A 40 40.45 -10.75 -13.33
CA ILE A 40 40.36 -9.92 -14.54
C ILE A 40 41.75 -9.49 -15.01
N ALA A 41 42.66 -9.12 -14.08
CA ALA A 41 44.04 -8.76 -14.41
C ALA A 41 44.83 -9.96 -15.00
N ASP A 42 44.53 -11.17 -14.52
CA ASP A 42 45.07 -12.44 -15.05
C ASP A 42 44.48 -12.83 -16.42
N GLY A 43 43.57 -12.02 -16.98
CA GLY A 43 43.01 -12.19 -18.32
C GLY A 43 41.82 -13.14 -18.40
N LYS A 44 41.20 -13.51 -17.27
CA LYS A 44 39.96 -14.28 -17.28
C LYS A 44 38.78 -13.47 -17.80
N THR A 45 37.80 -14.16 -18.37
CA THR A 45 36.54 -13.53 -18.78
C THR A 45 35.69 -13.17 -17.57
N GLU A 46 34.85 -12.12 -17.68
CA GLU A 46 34.00 -11.65 -16.58
C GLU A 46 33.11 -12.76 -15.99
N ASN A 47 32.49 -13.58 -16.84
CA ASN A 47 31.63 -14.69 -16.38
C ASN A 47 32.42 -15.79 -15.65
N GLU A 48 33.65 -16.08 -16.08
CA GLU A 48 34.52 -17.06 -15.44
C GLU A 48 35.06 -16.54 -14.10
N ALA A 49 35.44 -15.26 -14.04
CA ALA A 49 35.88 -14.60 -12.82
C ALA A 49 34.75 -14.60 -11.76
N ILE A 50 33.52 -14.27 -12.16
CA ILE A 50 32.34 -14.31 -11.26
C ILE A 50 32.13 -15.73 -10.72
N GLY A 51 32.13 -16.75 -11.59
CA GLY A 51 31.92 -18.14 -11.17
C GLY A 51 33.01 -18.64 -10.24
N THR A 52 34.27 -18.23 -10.46
CA THR A 52 35.41 -18.59 -9.60
C THR A 52 35.27 -17.97 -8.21
N VAL A 53 34.96 -16.66 -8.14
CA VAL A 53 34.78 -15.96 -6.86
C VAL A 53 33.64 -16.57 -6.05
N ILE A 54 32.49 -16.85 -6.66
CA ILE A 54 31.35 -17.47 -5.95
C ILE A 54 31.72 -18.86 -5.42
N ALA A 55 32.50 -19.64 -6.18
CA ALA A 55 32.92 -20.97 -5.75
C ALA A 55 33.98 -20.94 -4.63
N GLU A 56 34.86 -19.93 -4.62
CA GLU A 56 35.96 -19.81 -3.65
C GLU A 56 35.48 -19.36 -2.26
N PHE A 57 34.52 -18.44 -2.21
CA PHE A 57 33.98 -17.94 -0.94
C PHE A 57 32.84 -18.79 -0.37
N GLY A 58 32.24 -19.70 -1.15
CA GLY A 58 31.32 -20.71 -0.61
C GLY A 58 30.10 -20.14 0.13
N ASN A 59 29.57 -20.88 1.10
CA ASN A 59 28.35 -20.51 1.83
C ASN A 59 28.67 -19.81 3.16
N LEU A 60 27.70 -19.06 3.70
CA LEU A 60 27.93 -18.20 4.87
C LEU A 60 28.27 -18.99 6.13
N ASP A 61 27.82 -20.24 6.24
CA ASP A 61 28.15 -21.13 7.35
C ASP A 61 29.66 -21.42 7.44
N GLU A 62 30.39 -21.43 6.32
CA GLU A 62 31.84 -21.68 6.30
C GLU A 62 32.65 -20.43 6.67
N LEU A 63 32.12 -19.25 6.36
CA LEU A 63 32.79 -17.95 6.59
C LEU A 63 32.40 -17.29 7.91
N ALA A 64 31.37 -17.80 8.60
CA ALA A 64 30.81 -17.14 9.78
C ALA A 64 31.77 -17.10 10.98
N GLU A 65 32.60 -18.13 11.13
CA GLU A 65 33.65 -18.20 12.16
C GLU A 65 34.74 -17.15 11.90
N ASP A 66 35.23 -17.08 10.65
CA ASP A 66 36.27 -16.14 10.23
C ASP A 66 35.81 -14.68 10.29
N LEU A 67 34.53 -14.42 10.00
CA LEU A 67 33.92 -13.09 10.03
C LEU A 67 33.42 -12.69 11.44
N GLY A 68 33.52 -13.58 12.43
CA GLY A 68 33.10 -13.31 13.82
C GLY A 68 31.59 -13.18 14.01
N ILE A 69 30.78 -13.69 13.08
CA ILE A 69 29.31 -13.63 13.11
C ILE A 69 28.67 -14.97 13.51
N ASP A 70 29.46 -15.99 13.85
CA ASP A 70 28.98 -17.33 14.26
C ASP A 70 27.89 -17.29 15.34
N SER A 71 28.11 -16.51 16.39
CA SER A 71 27.11 -16.33 17.47
C SER A 71 25.81 -15.67 17.00
N VAL A 72 25.91 -14.77 16.02
CA VAL A 72 24.76 -14.09 15.42
C VAL A 72 24.02 -15.04 14.47
N LEU A 73 24.77 -15.86 13.72
CA LEU A 73 24.25 -16.86 12.80
C LEU A 73 23.48 -17.97 13.54
N HIS A 74 24.02 -18.47 14.64
CA HIS A 74 23.34 -19.45 15.48
C HIS A 74 22.12 -18.85 16.21
N HIS A 75 22.15 -17.56 16.55
CA HIS A 75 21.00 -16.88 17.13
C HIS A 75 19.93 -16.52 16.07
N SER A 76 20.33 -16.29 14.82
CA SER A 76 19.42 -16.07 13.69
C SER A 76 18.94 -17.37 13.04
N GLN A 77 19.58 -18.52 13.27
CA GLN A 77 19.00 -19.84 12.95
C GLN A 77 17.74 -20.15 13.77
N THR A 78 17.45 -19.37 14.84
CA THR A 78 16.15 -19.40 15.52
C THR A 78 15.09 -18.53 14.84
N PHE A 79 15.49 -17.65 13.90
CA PHE A 79 14.58 -17.06 12.91
C PHE A 79 14.44 -18.07 11.77
N GLU A 80 13.28 -18.73 11.71
CA GLU A 80 12.98 -19.66 10.61
C GLU A 80 13.24 -18.95 9.27
N ALA A 81 14.14 -19.53 8.47
CA ALA A 81 14.41 -19.07 7.11
C ALA A 81 13.09 -19.03 6.34
N GLY A 82 12.54 -17.83 6.23
CA GLY A 82 11.24 -17.61 5.63
C GLY A 82 11.23 -18.10 4.18
N ARG A 83 10.05 -18.50 3.68
CA ARG A 83 9.92 -18.91 2.27
C ARG A 83 10.37 -17.75 1.37
N MET A 84 11.42 -18.00 0.61
CA MET A 84 11.93 -17.03 -0.37
C MET A 84 10.93 -16.94 -1.54
N VAL A 85 10.44 -15.73 -1.81
CA VAL A 85 9.46 -15.50 -2.88
C VAL A 85 10.19 -15.14 -4.16
N SER A 86 9.92 -15.89 -5.23
CA SER A 86 10.56 -15.71 -6.53
C SER A 86 10.07 -14.47 -7.27
N LEU A 87 10.89 -13.93 -8.19
CA LEU A 87 10.51 -12.81 -9.05
C LEU A 87 9.23 -13.10 -9.88
N THR A 88 9.02 -14.36 -10.27
CA THR A 88 7.81 -14.80 -10.98
C THR A 88 6.57 -14.69 -10.10
N GLU A 89 6.64 -15.16 -8.85
CA GLU A 89 5.53 -15.07 -7.90
C GLU A 89 5.21 -13.60 -7.57
N VAL A 90 6.23 -12.76 -7.42
CA VAL A 90 6.05 -11.31 -7.23
C VAL A 90 5.31 -10.66 -8.39
N LYS A 91 5.69 -10.97 -9.63
CA LYS A 91 5.01 -10.44 -10.82
C LYS A 91 3.55 -10.91 -10.90
N GLU A 92 3.29 -12.17 -10.58
CA GLU A 92 1.93 -12.71 -10.51
C GLU A 92 1.10 -12.04 -9.42
N TYR A 93 1.67 -11.82 -8.24
CA TYR A 93 1.03 -11.09 -7.16
C TYR A 93 0.72 -9.64 -7.56
N LEU A 94 1.67 -8.91 -8.14
CA LEU A 94 1.43 -7.53 -8.58
C LEU A 94 0.30 -7.44 -9.62
N LYS A 95 0.22 -8.41 -10.53
CA LYS A 95 -0.87 -8.51 -11.51
C LYS A 95 -2.21 -8.82 -10.82
N ALA A 96 -2.22 -9.76 -9.87
CA ALA A 96 -3.40 -10.10 -9.08
C ALA A 96 -3.87 -8.90 -8.24
N SER A 97 -2.95 -8.21 -7.58
CA SER A 97 -3.20 -7.00 -6.78
C SER A 97 -3.75 -5.84 -7.63
N SER A 98 -3.22 -5.64 -8.84
CA SER A 98 -3.74 -4.65 -9.78
C SER A 98 -5.17 -4.94 -10.22
N ARG A 99 -5.47 -6.22 -10.51
CA ARG A 99 -6.84 -6.67 -10.84
C ARG A 99 -7.76 -6.54 -9.64
N HIS A 100 -7.29 -6.91 -8.45
CA HIS A 100 -8.01 -6.76 -7.19
C HIS A 100 -8.39 -5.29 -6.96
N ALA A 101 -7.42 -4.37 -7.07
CA ALA A 101 -7.64 -2.93 -6.97
C ALA A 101 -8.72 -2.43 -7.93
N PHE A 102 -8.70 -2.88 -9.19
CA PHE A 102 -9.69 -2.49 -10.18
C PHE A 102 -11.10 -3.02 -9.85
N LEU A 103 -11.22 -4.30 -9.46
CA LEU A 103 -12.52 -4.89 -9.10
C LEU A 103 -13.13 -4.23 -7.86
N ILE A 104 -12.31 -3.92 -6.84
CA ILE A 104 -12.76 -3.20 -5.65
C ILE A 104 -13.17 -1.76 -6.02
N ALA A 105 -12.34 -1.02 -6.76
CA ALA A 105 -12.68 0.33 -7.18
C ALA A 105 -13.97 0.38 -8.01
N LEU A 106 -14.14 -0.57 -8.95
CA LEU A 106 -15.34 -0.70 -9.76
C LEU A 106 -16.57 -1.02 -8.92
N GLY A 107 -16.46 -1.94 -7.95
CA GLY A 107 -17.56 -2.24 -7.03
C GLY A 107 -17.97 -1.01 -6.21
N VAL A 108 -17.01 -0.24 -5.68
CA VAL A 108 -17.29 1.00 -4.95
C VAL A 108 -17.98 2.03 -5.84
N LEU A 109 -17.52 2.18 -7.09
CA LEU A 109 -18.16 3.06 -8.07
C LEU A 109 -19.62 2.66 -8.32
N LEU A 110 -19.91 1.37 -8.51
CA LEU A 110 -21.28 0.88 -8.72
C LEU A 110 -22.16 1.09 -7.47
N CYS A 111 -21.60 0.95 -6.26
CA CYS A 111 -22.32 1.27 -5.03
C CYS A 111 -22.71 2.76 -4.95
N ILE A 112 -21.80 3.67 -5.33
CA ILE A 112 -22.08 5.12 -5.31
C ILE A 112 -23.06 5.50 -6.42
N LEU A 113 -22.99 4.84 -7.58
CA LEU A 113 -23.94 5.05 -8.69
C LEU A 113 -25.31 4.40 -8.45
N SER A 114 -25.46 3.52 -7.45
CA SER A 114 -26.70 2.79 -7.20
C SER A 114 -27.94 3.70 -7.02
N PRO A 115 -27.89 4.80 -6.23
CA PRO A 115 -29.01 5.74 -6.11
C PRO A 115 -29.23 6.63 -7.35
N VAL A 116 -28.28 6.70 -8.29
CA VAL A 116 -28.47 7.47 -9.54
C VAL A 116 -29.58 6.85 -10.37
N SER A 117 -29.71 5.52 -10.35
CA SER A 117 -30.79 4.82 -11.06
C SER A 117 -32.17 5.21 -10.53
N THR A 118 -32.32 5.45 -9.22
CA THR A 118 -33.61 5.85 -8.63
C THR A 118 -33.92 7.30 -8.97
N ILE A 119 -32.93 8.20 -8.85
CA ILE A 119 -33.10 9.63 -9.15
C ILE A 119 -33.47 9.85 -10.61
N VAL A 120 -32.76 9.22 -11.54
CA VAL A 120 -33.04 9.40 -12.97
C VAL A 120 -34.41 8.83 -13.34
N MET A 121 -34.77 7.67 -12.77
CA MET A 121 -36.02 7.01 -13.14
C MET A 121 -37.25 7.68 -12.52
N SER A 122 -37.16 8.23 -11.29
CA SER A 122 -38.26 9.00 -10.70
C SER A 122 -38.60 10.23 -11.56
N ASN A 123 -37.58 10.98 -11.97
CA ASN A 123 -37.70 12.14 -12.86
C ASN A 123 -38.32 11.80 -14.23
N ILE A 124 -37.97 10.65 -14.81
CA ILE A 124 -38.61 10.16 -16.04
C ILE A 124 -40.09 9.77 -15.80
N GLY A 125 -40.40 9.23 -14.62
CA GLY A 125 -41.76 8.89 -14.20
C GLY A 125 -42.69 10.08 -14.17
N GLU A 126 -42.23 11.20 -13.62
CA GLU A 126 -42.95 12.47 -13.59
C GLU A 126 -43.22 12.99 -15.02
N LEU A 127 -42.22 12.95 -15.91
CA LEU A 127 -42.39 13.37 -17.31
C LEU A 127 -43.34 12.48 -18.13
N THR A 128 -43.50 11.21 -17.75
CA THR A 128 -44.29 10.21 -18.51
C THR A 128 -45.65 9.89 -17.89
N GLU A 129 -46.03 10.57 -16.80
CA GLU A 129 -47.23 10.31 -15.98
C GLU A 129 -47.33 8.84 -15.51
N ARG A 130 -46.18 8.18 -15.31
CA ARG A 130 -46.06 6.76 -14.92
C ARG A 130 -45.15 6.57 -13.70
N GLU A 131 -45.30 7.47 -12.72
CA GLU A 131 -44.47 7.55 -11.51
C GLU A 131 -44.25 6.18 -10.85
N THR A 132 -45.33 5.49 -10.45
CA THR A 132 -45.23 4.23 -9.68
C THR A 132 -44.47 3.12 -10.43
N PHE A 133 -44.62 3.05 -11.76
CA PHE A 133 -43.93 2.03 -12.55
C PHE A 133 -42.44 2.35 -12.71
N MET A 134 -42.12 3.62 -12.96
CA MET A 134 -40.74 4.08 -13.14
C MET A 134 -39.97 4.03 -11.81
N GLU A 135 -40.55 4.45 -10.69
CA GLU A 135 -39.94 4.31 -9.36
C GLU A 135 -39.57 2.86 -9.06
N ALA A 136 -40.49 1.91 -9.30
CA ALA A 136 -40.24 0.48 -9.12
C ALA A 136 -39.05 0.00 -9.98
N LEU A 137 -38.96 0.45 -11.23
CA LEU A 137 -37.86 0.13 -12.13
C LEU A 137 -36.53 0.73 -11.66
N GLY A 138 -36.56 1.95 -11.10
CA GLY A 138 -35.40 2.60 -10.49
C GLY A 138 -34.84 1.82 -9.31
N VAL A 139 -35.72 1.35 -8.40
CA VAL A 139 -35.34 0.53 -7.25
C VAL A 139 -34.77 -0.83 -7.69
N ILE A 140 -35.35 -1.46 -8.71
CA ILE A 140 -34.80 -2.70 -9.29
C ILE A 140 -33.38 -2.44 -9.83
N GLY A 141 -33.17 -1.32 -10.53
CA GLY A 141 -31.85 -0.91 -11.02
C GLY A 141 -30.84 -0.69 -9.89
N MET A 142 -31.24 -0.03 -8.80
CA MET A 142 -30.42 0.18 -7.60
C MET A 142 -29.90 -1.15 -7.03
N PHE A 143 -30.79 -2.13 -6.81
CA PHE A 143 -30.41 -3.45 -6.32
C PHE A 143 -29.54 -4.24 -7.30
N LEU A 144 -29.74 -4.07 -8.61
CA LEU A 144 -28.89 -4.68 -9.63
C LEU A 144 -27.44 -4.18 -9.52
N PHE A 145 -27.24 -2.86 -9.39
CA PHE A 145 -25.92 -2.27 -9.19
C PHE A 145 -25.23 -2.81 -7.94
N ILE A 146 -25.95 -2.91 -6.83
CA ILE A 146 -25.43 -3.46 -5.56
C ILE A 146 -25.07 -4.95 -5.72
N ALA A 147 -25.94 -5.75 -6.36
CA ALA A 147 -25.69 -7.17 -6.57
C ALA A 147 -24.41 -7.40 -7.40
N ILE A 148 -24.21 -6.61 -8.47
CA ILE A 148 -22.99 -6.65 -9.29
C ILE A 148 -21.78 -6.23 -8.44
N ALA A 149 -21.88 -5.15 -7.66
CA ALA A 149 -20.79 -4.68 -6.81
C ALA A 149 -20.35 -5.75 -5.79
N VAL A 150 -21.31 -6.39 -5.11
CA VAL A 150 -21.03 -7.47 -4.15
C VAL A 150 -20.35 -8.66 -4.84
N ALA A 151 -20.81 -9.05 -6.03
CA ALA A 151 -20.16 -10.12 -6.80
C ALA A 151 -18.70 -9.77 -7.17
N LEU A 152 -18.42 -8.51 -7.53
CA LEU A 152 -17.05 -8.04 -7.77
C LEU A 152 -16.20 -8.08 -6.50
N PHE A 153 -16.74 -7.66 -5.35
CA PHE A 153 -16.02 -7.72 -4.08
C PHE A 153 -15.67 -9.15 -3.66
N VAL A 154 -16.62 -10.08 -3.76
CA VAL A 154 -16.42 -11.49 -3.40
C VAL A 154 -15.39 -12.15 -4.32
N THR A 155 -15.53 -11.99 -5.63
CA THR A 155 -14.59 -12.59 -6.60
C THR A 155 -13.18 -12.02 -6.46
N SER A 156 -13.08 -10.71 -6.20
CA SER A 156 -11.83 -10.01 -5.92
C SER A 156 -11.18 -10.50 -4.61
N GLY A 157 -11.98 -10.69 -3.56
CA GLY A 157 -11.53 -11.20 -2.26
C GLY A 157 -10.99 -12.62 -2.35
N ILE A 158 -11.72 -13.53 -3.00
CA ILE A 158 -11.28 -14.94 -3.18
C ILE A 158 -9.96 -15.00 -3.94
N THR A 159 -9.79 -14.19 -4.99
CA THR A 159 -8.54 -14.16 -5.78
C THR A 159 -7.36 -13.67 -4.94
N MET A 160 -7.57 -12.66 -4.10
CA MET A 160 -6.53 -12.09 -3.24
C MET A 160 -6.21 -13.00 -2.04
N ASN A 161 -7.19 -13.79 -1.57
CA ASN A 161 -7.03 -14.72 -0.45
C ASN A 161 -5.94 -15.79 -0.70
N ARG A 162 -5.74 -16.19 -1.97
CA ARG A 162 -4.64 -17.10 -2.34
C ARG A 162 -3.26 -16.58 -1.94
N TRP A 163 -3.10 -15.26 -1.84
CA TRP A 163 -1.83 -14.58 -1.55
C TRP A 163 -1.69 -14.18 -0.08
N GLU A 164 -2.65 -14.56 0.78
CA GLU A 164 -2.64 -14.21 2.20
C GLU A 164 -1.42 -14.79 2.95
N PHE A 165 -0.83 -15.87 2.44
CA PHE A 165 0.40 -16.45 2.98
C PHE A 165 1.56 -15.46 3.04
N MET A 166 1.63 -14.48 2.13
CA MET A 166 2.66 -13.43 2.19
C MET A 166 2.47 -12.45 3.34
N LYS A 167 1.29 -12.38 3.95
CA LYS A 167 1.04 -11.52 5.13
C LYS A 167 1.26 -12.24 6.44
N HIS A 168 1.11 -13.56 6.47
CA HIS A 168 1.11 -14.37 7.70
C HIS A 168 2.34 -15.27 7.85
N GLN A 169 3.03 -15.62 6.77
CA GLN A 169 4.26 -16.42 6.82
C GLN A 169 5.48 -15.51 6.78
N HIS A 170 6.54 -15.91 7.47
CA HIS A 170 7.87 -15.33 7.27
C HIS A 170 8.27 -15.59 5.82
N CYS A 171 8.22 -14.57 4.98
CA CYS A 171 8.64 -14.59 3.60
C CYS A 171 9.68 -13.51 3.41
N SER A 172 10.76 -13.81 2.69
CA SER A 172 11.78 -12.83 2.33
C SER A 172 11.90 -12.72 0.81
N LEU A 173 12.32 -11.55 0.35
CA LEU A 173 12.53 -11.27 -1.06
C LEU A 173 14.02 -11.21 -1.35
N ASP A 174 14.43 -11.80 -2.46
CA ASP A 174 15.80 -11.65 -2.96
C ASP A 174 16.14 -10.17 -3.23
N PHE A 175 17.43 -9.81 -3.18
CA PHE A 175 17.89 -8.45 -3.44
C PHE A 175 17.45 -7.94 -4.83
N ALA A 176 17.71 -8.72 -5.87
CA ALA A 176 17.32 -8.37 -7.24
C ALA A 176 15.80 -8.22 -7.41
N THR A 177 15.01 -9.00 -6.66
CA THR A 177 13.54 -8.92 -6.67
C THR A 177 13.05 -7.70 -5.91
N THR A 178 13.69 -7.36 -4.80
CA THR A 178 13.39 -6.17 -3.99
C THR A 178 13.67 -4.89 -4.78
N GLU A 179 14.81 -4.81 -5.47
CA GLU A 179 15.17 -3.69 -6.33
C GLU A 179 14.14 -3.52 -7.48
N TYR A 180 13.74 -4.61 -8.13
CA TYR A 180 12.69 -4.58 -9.16
C TYR A 180 11.36 -4.00 -8.64
N VAL A 181 10.93 -4.40 -7.44
CA VAL A 181 9.69 -3.88 -6.82
C VAL A 181 9.85 -2.43 -6.43
N HIS A 182 11.00 -2.04 -5.88
CA HIS A 182 11.32 -0.67 -5.49
C HIS A 182 11.27 0.27 -6.70
N ASP A 183 11.91 -0.09 -7.80
CA ASP A 183 11.89 0.68 -9.04
C ASP A 183 10.48 0.83 -9.60
N ARG A 184 9.73 -0.27 -9.65
CA ARG A 184 8.32 -0.25 -10.09
C ARG A 184 7.44 0.64 -9.21
N ARG A 185 7.63 0.60 -7.89
CA ARG A 185 6.94 1.48 -6.94
C ARG A 185 7.31 2.93 -7.16
N ASN A 186 8.60 3.24 -7.35
CA ASN A 186 9.07 4.60 -7.54
C ASN A 186 8.53 5.21 -8.84
N MET A 187 8.49 4.44 -9.93
CA MET A 187 7.83 4.83 -11.18
C MET A 187 6.32 5.07 -10.98
N TYR A 188 5.66 4.26 -10.14
CA TYR A 188 4.24 4.41 -9.85
C TYR A 188 3.93 5.54 -8.86
N ARG A 189 4.88 5.99 -8.05
CA ARG A 189 4.69 7.01 -7.00
C ARG A 189 4.12 8.31 -7.53
N THR A 190 4.63 8.79 -8.67
CA THR A 190 4.10 10.00 -9.32
C THR A 190 2.67 9.79 -9.80
N THR A 191 2.40 8.66 -10.46
CA THR A 191 1.05 8.29 -10.90
C THR A 191 0.09 8.18 -9.72
N HIS A 192 0.54 7.63 -8.60
CA HIS A 192 -0.24 7.53 -7.37
C HIS A 192 -0.62 8.91 -6.84
N ALA A 193 0.35 9.82 -6.71
CA ALA A 193 0.10 11.18 -6.25
C ALA A 193 -0.87 11.94 -7.16
N VAL A 194 -0.71 11.82 -8.49
CA VAL A 194 -1.61 12.47 -9.46
C VAL A 194 -3.02 11.90 -9.38
N LEU A 195 -3.19 10.57 -9.40
CA LEU A 195 -4.52 9.95 -9.38
C LEU A 195 -5.26 10.23 -8.06
N LEU A 196 -4.53 10.22 -6.93
CA LEU A 196 -5.05 10.57 -5.62
C LEU A 196 -5.48 12.05 -5.57
N SER A 197 -4.62 12.96 -6.04
CA SER A 197 -4.91 14.41 -6.02
C SER A 197 -6.10 14.75 -6.91
N VAL A 198 -6.14 14.21 -8.13
CA VAL A 198 -7.25 14.42 -9.06
C VAL A 198 -8.55 13.85 -8.49
N GLY A 199 -8.51 12.66 -7.88
CA GLY A 199 -9.68 12.08 -7.22
C GLY A 199 -10.22 12.96 -6.09
N ILE A 200 -9.34 13.49 -5.24
CA ILE A 200 -9.71 14.44 -4.17
C ILE A 200 -10.31 15.72 -4.75
N ILE A 201 -9.72 16.27 -5.81
CA ILE A 201 -10.24 17.46 -6.50
C ILE A 201 -11.66 17.21 -7.02
N PHE A 202 -11.93 16.05 -7.64
CA PHE A 202 -13.28 15.69 -8.07
C PHE A 202 -14.26 15.60 -6.90
N CYS A 203 -13.87 15.00 -5.77
CA CYS A 203 -14.71 14.93 -4.58
C CYS A 203 -14.99 16.31 -3.95
N VAL A 204 -14.08 17.27 -4.06
CA VAL A 204 -14.30 18.64 -3.55
C VAL A 204 -15.14 19.47 -4.52
N LEU A 205 -14.87 19.34 -5.83
CA LEU A 205 -15.55 20.10 -6.88
C LEU A 205 -16.92 19.52 -7.28
N CYS A 206 -17.30 18.33 -6.78
CA CYS A 206 -18.56 17.69 -7.16
C CYS A 206 -19.79 18.54 -6.85
N ALA A 207 -19.74 19.42 -5.84
CA ALA A 207 -20.85 20.28 -5.46
C ALA A 207 -20.99 21.51 -6.38
N VAL A 208 -19.93 21.93 -7.07
CA VAL A 208 -19.93 23.16 -7.89
C VAL A 208 -20.98 23.11 -9.01
N PRO A 209 -21.11 22.02 -9.80
CA PRO A 209 -22.15 21.93 -10.82
C PRO A 209 -23.57 22.04 -10.27
N ALA A 210 -23.86 21.42 -9.12
CA ALA A 210 -25.19 21.49 -8.51
C ALA A 210 -25.52 22.92 -8.03
N ILE A 211 -24.58 23.60 -7.38
CA ILE A 211 -24.75 25.00 -6.94
C ILE A 211 -25.00 25.93 -8.13
N ILE A 212 -24.33 25.69 -9.26
CA ILE A 212 -24.54 26.50 -10.48
C ILE A 212 -25.92 26.21 -11.08
N MET A 213 -26.37 24.96 -11.08
CA MET A 213 -27.68 24.58 -11.61
C MET A 213 -28.83 25.17 -10.78
N ASP A 214 -28.74 25.13 -9.45
CA ASP A 214 -29.69 25.74 -8.51
C ASP A 214 -29.75 27.28 -8.63
N ALA A 215 -28.61 27.93 -8.87
CA ALA A 215 -28.55 29.39 -9.00
C ALA A 215 -29.14 29.93 -10.33
N LEU A 216 -29.31 29.08 -11.34
CA LEU A 216 -29.88 29.46 -12.64
C LEU A 216 -31.39 29.17 -12.64
N PRO A 217 -32.24 30.04 -13.22
CA PRO A 217 -33.68 29.78 -13.35
C PRO A 217 -33.95 28.74 -14.44
N LEU A 218 -33.52 27.50 -14.18
CA LEU A 218 -33.70 26.33 -15.04
C LEU A 218 -35.04 25.65 -14.73
N PRO A 219 -35.57 24.82 -15.64
CA PRO A 219 -36.74 23.99 -15.35
C PRO A 219 -36.48 23.03 -14.19
N ASP A 220 -37.48 22.79 -13.34
CA ASP A 220 -37.42 21.95 -12.14
C ASP A 220 -36.74 20.58 -12.39
N PHE A 221 -37.02 19.94 -13.54
CA PHE A 221 -36.39 18.68 -13.95
C PHE A 221 -34.85 18.71 -14.03
N ILE A 222 -34.25 19.85 -14.41
CA ILE A 222 -32.78 19.98 -14.47
C ILE A 222 -32.20 20.09 -13.07
N ASP A 223 -32.94 20.73 -12.14
CA ASP A 223 -32.54 20.86 -10.74
C ASP A 223 -32.59 19.50 -10.04
N ASP A 224 -33.62 18.70 -10.28
CA ASP A 224 -33.77 17.36 -9.70
C ASP A 224 -32.70 16.34 -10.18
N ILE A 225 -32.21 16.49 -11.42
CA ILE A 225 -31.12 15.66 -11.97
C ILE A 225 -29.74 16.10 -11.45
N SER A 226 -29.60 17.32 -10.92
CA SER A 226 -28.32 17.84 -10.45
C SER A 226 -27.70 16.94 -9.36
N GLY A 227 -28.52 16.38 -8.47
CA GLY A 227 -28.08 15.43 -7.43
C GLY A 227 -27.47 14.14 -8.00
N ALA A 228 -28.00 13.62 -9.10
CA ALA A 228 -27.42 12.48 -9.81
C ALA A 228 -26.05 12.82 -10.42
N ALA A 229 -25.88 14.03 -10.96
CA ALA A 229 -24.61 14.48 -11.52
C ALA A 229 -23.52 14.58 -10.43
N VAL A 230 -23.85 15.06 -9.23
CA VAL A 230 -22.93 15.09 -8.08
C VAL A 230 -22.44 13.69 -7.74
N LEU A 231 -23.35 12.71 -7.63
CA LEU A 231 -23.00 11.32 -7.31
C LEU A 231 -22.09 10.70 -8.36
N ILE A 232 -22.31 10.98 -9.64
CA ILE A 232 -21.45 10.50 -10.73
C ILE A 232 -20.03 11.05 -10.59
N ILE A 233 -19.87 12.34 -10.31
CA ILE A 233 -18.56 12.97 -10.14
C ILE A 233 -17.84 12.38 -8.92
N ILE A 234 -18.54 12.22 -7.79
CA ILE A 234 -18.00 11.59 -6.59
C ILE A 234 -17.57 10.15 -6.90
N ALA A 235 -18.39 9.37 -7.63
CA ALA A 235 -18.08 7.99 -7.96
C ALA A 235 -16.78 7.86 -8.76
N ILE A 236 -16.54 8.77 -9.71
CA ILE A 236 -15.29 8.83 -10.49
C ILE A 236 -14.11 9.20 -9.59
N GLY A 237 -14.26 10.21 -8.73
CA GLY A 237 -13.21 10.63 -7.80
C GLY A 237 -12.81 9.51 -6.83
N VAL A 238 -13.80 8.86 -6.22
CA VAL A 238 -13.58 7.74 -5.30
C VAL A 238 -12.98 6.53 -6.02
N PHE A 239 -13.43 6.21 -7.24
CA PHE A 239 -12.84 5.15 -8.05
C PHE A 239 -11.33 5.33 -8.24
N MET A 240 -10.91 6.56 -8.59
CA MET A 240 -9.50 6.92 -8.76
C MET A 240 -8.70 6.74 -7.46
N ILE A 241 -9.24 7.22 -6.34
CA ILE A 241 -8.62 7.12 -5.00
C ILE A 241 -8.45 5.65 -4.58
N VAL A 242 -9.51 4.85 -4.67
CA VAL A 242 -9.50 3.44 -4.25
C VAL A 242 -8.55 2.63 -5.13
N LEU A 243 -8.60 2.81 -6.45
CA LEU A 243 -7.74 2.11 -7.39
C LEU A 243 -6.26 2.34 -7.10
N THR A 244 -5.87 3.60 -6.85
CA THR A 244 -4.46 3.91 -6.64
C THR A 244 -3.95 3.51 -5.26
N SER A 245 -4.78 3.65 -4.22
CA SER A 245 -4.42 3.28 -2.85
C SER A 245 -4.16 1.78 -2.72
N ILE A 246 -5.02 0.93 -3.28
CA ILE A 246 -4.83 -0.53 -3.22
C ILE A 246 -3.60 -0.96 -4.05
N LYS A 247 -3.37 -0.34 -5.22
CA LYS A 247 -2.15 -0.61 -6.00
C LYS A 247 -0.88 -0.25 -5.23
N MET A 248 -0.86 0.90 -4.58
CA MET A 248 0.27 1.33 -3.74
C MET A 248 0.48 0.39 -2.55
N ASP A 249 -0.61 -0.07 -1.91
CA ASP A 249 -0.54 -1.00 -0.79
C ASP A 249 0.03 -2.38 -1.19
N GLY A 250 -0.24 -2.85 -2.41
CA GLY A 250 0.39 -4.07 -2.96
C GLY A 250 1.91 -3.97 -3.03
N PHE A 251 2.45 -2.84 -3.50
CA PHE A 251 3.91 -2.62 -3.49
C PHE A 251 4.46 -2.53 -2.07
N ASN A 252 3.78 -1.82 -1.18
CA ASN A 252 4.20 -1.70 0.22
C ASN A 252 4.14 -3.06 0.93
N THR A 253 3.18 -3.93 0.62
CA THR A 253 3.08 -5.28 1.19
C THR A 253 4.28 -6.14 0.81
N LEU A 254 4.72 -6.09 -0.45
CA LEU A 254 5.91 -6.81 -0.89
C LEU A 254 7.17 -6.25 -0.23
N LEU A 255 7.34 -4.93 -0.19
CA LEU A 255 8.51 -4.33 0.44
C LEU A 255 8.54 -4.57 1.96
N LYS A 256 7.37 -4.76 2.59
CA LYS A 256 7.25 -5.14 4.00
C LYS A 256 7.74 -6.56 4.32
N LEU A 257 7.92 -7.42 3.31
CA LEU A 257 8.44 -8.78 3.49
C LEU A 257 9.91 -8.78 3.92
N ASN A 258 10.71 -7.84 3.44
CA ASN A 258 12.04 -7.60 4.01
C ASN A 258 11.87 -6.77 5.27
N ASP A 259 11.92 -7.44 6.42
CA ASP A 259 11.87 -6.83 7.74
C ASP A 259 12.97 -5.76 7.86
N SER A 260 12.60 -4.58 8.35
CA SER A 260 13.51 -3.49 8.73
C SER A 260 14.67 -3.91 9.64
N ARG A 261 14.51 -5.05 10.35
CA ARG A 261 15.52 -5.62 11.24
C ARG A 261 16.51 -6.54 10.55
N SER A 262 16.26 -6.98 9.32
CA SER A 262 17.22 -7.77 8.55
C SER A 262 18.02 -6.88 7.59
N MET A 263 19.18 -7.35 7.15
CA MET A 263 20.02 -6.62 6.19
C MET A 263 19.29 -6.29 4.88
N GLY A 264 18.30 -7.09 4.48
CA GLY A 264 17.43 -6.81 3.33
C GLY A 264 16.48 -5.61 3.50
N GLY A 265 16.17 -5.21 4.75
CA GLY A 265 15.34 -4.05 5.07
C GLY A 265 16.04 -2.69 4.89
N GLN A 266 17.38 -2.67 4.79
CA GLN A 266 18.19 -1.46 4.58
C GLN A 266 17.85 -0.74 3.26
N TYR A 267 17.32 -1.48 2.28
CA TYR A 267 16.99 -0.99 0.93
C TYR A 267 15.54 -0.55 0.77
N VAL A 268 14.72 -0.74 1.80
CA VAL A 268 13.33 -0.30 1.82
C VAL A 268 13.30 1.07 2.48
N ASP A 269 12.88 2.09 1.73
CA ASP A 269 12.59 3.43 2.22
C ASP A 269 11.34 3.37 3.13
N TYR A 270 11.49 2.72 4.28
CA TYR A 270 10.54 2.84 5.37
C TYR A 270 10.62 4.30 5.81
N GLN A 271 9.51 5.03 5.66
CA GLN A 271 9.21 6.09 6.61
C GLN A 271 9.48 5.49 7.98
N LYS A 272 10.57 5.93 8.64
CA LYS A 272 11.00 5.50 9.97
C LYS A 272 9.77 5.06 10.75
N GLN A 273 9.59 3.75 10.88
CA GLN A 273 8.60 3.27 11.82
C GLN A 273 9.18 3.69 13.15
N GLU A 274 8.62 4.77 13.71
CA GLU A 274 9.10 5.38 14.94
C GLU A 274 9.14 4.29 16.00
N ASN A 275 10.34 3.81 16.27
CA ASN A 275 10.60 3.01 17.44
C ASN A 275 10.42 3.97 18.62
N TYR A 276 9.18 4.09 19.09
CA TYR A 276 8.94 4.66 20.40
C TYR A 276 9.74 3.83 21.39
N SER A 277 10.63 4.49 22.13
CA SER A 277 11.53 3.88 23.12
C SER A 277 10.79 2.94 24.08
N ASN A 278 9.49 3.18 24.29
CA ASN A 278 8.65 2.44 25.20
C ASN A 278 7.42 1.79 24.51
N LYS A 279 7.25 0.47 24.69
CA LYS A 279 6.11 -0.32 24.16
C LYS A 279 4.76 0.25 24.56
N THR A 280 4.66 0.88 25.72
CA THR A 280 3.41 1.50 26.22
C THR A 280 3.00 2.72 25.40
N VAL A 281 3.95 3.51 24.92
CA VAL A 281 3.67 4.70 24.08
C VAL A 281 3.22 4.28 22.69
N ALA A 282 3.83 3.23 22.13
CA ALA A 282 3.39 2.64 20.86
C ALA A 282 1.93 2.12 20.92
N ALA A 283 1.55 1.48 22.04
CA ALA A 283 0.18 1.02 22.26
C ALA A 283 -0.82 2.18 22.45
N ILE A 284 -0.41 3.28 23.09
CA ILE A 284 -1.26 4.47 23.21
C ILE A 284 -1.43 5.16 21.84
N MET A 285 -0.37 5.25 21.04
CA MET A 285 -0.46 5.89 19.72
C MET A 285 -1.24 5.09 18.70
N SER A 286 -1.29 3.76 18.80
CA SER A 286 -2.12 2.94 17.90
C SER A 286 -3.63 3.18 18.12
N VAL A 287 -4.03 3.54 19.34
CA VAL A 287 -5.42 3.79 19.73
C VAL A 287 -5.81 5.27 19.68
N TYR A 288 -4.81 6.18 19.63
CA TYR A 288 -4.99 7.63 19.67
C TYR A 288 -6.01 8.17 18.66
N TRP A 289 -5.83 7.87 17.36
CA TRP A 289 -6.71 8.39 16.32
C TRP A 289 -8.15 7.85 16.40
N PRO A 290 -8.38 6.54 16.60
CA PRO A 290 -9.71 6.01 16.91
C PRO A 290 -10.37 6.67 18.11
N THR A 291 -9.64 6.91 19.21
CA THR A 291 -10.20 7.56 20.41
C THR A 291 -10.60 9.02 20.16
N ILE A 292 -9.75 9.79 19.49
CA ILE A 292 -10.08 11.18 19.12
C ILE A 292 -11.29 11.21 18.18
N SER A 293 -11.38 10.27 17.25
CA SER A 293 -12.53 10.16 16.33
C SER A 293 -13.81 9.82 17.08
N ALA A 294 -13.75 8.89 18.04
CA ALA A 294 -14.87 8.56 18.92
C ALA A 294 -15.28 9.76 19.79
N ALA A 295 -14.32 10.48 20.38
CA ALA A 295 -14.59 11.67 21.18
C ALA A 295 -15.21 12.81 20.34
N TYR A 296 -14.70 13.02 19.11
CA TYR A 296 -15.28 13.95 18.14
C TYR A 296 -16.73 13.59 17.83
N LEU A 297 -17.02 12.31 17.53
CA LEU A 297 -18.37 11.86 17.21
C LEU A 297 -19.30 11.99 18.43
N ILE A 298 -18.88 11.54 19.61
CA ILE A 298 -19.69 11.66 20.84
C ILE A 298 -20.02 13.12 21.12
N TRP A 299 -19.02 14.01 21.05
CA TRP A 299 -19.25 15.44 21.24
C TRP A 299 -20.19 15.99 20.16
N SER A 300 -19.92 15.73 18.88
CA SER A 300 -20.71 16.26 17.77
C SER A 300 -22.16 15.79 17.79
N PHE A 301 -22.42 14.55 18.20
CA PHE A 301 -23.79 14.03 18.35
C PHE A 301 -24.49 14.53 19.62
N LEU A 302 -23.78 14.82 20.72
CA LEU A 302 -24.37 15.38 21.93
C LEU A 302 -24.71 16.87 21.78
N SER A 303 -23.84 17.64 21.13
CA SER A 303 -24.03 19.08 20.98
C SER A 303 -24.77 19.49 19.72
N PHE A 304 -24.83 18.63 18.68
CA PHE A 304 -25.30 18.98 17.32
C PHE A 304 -24.61 20.20 16.66
N ASP A 305 -23.63 20.80 17.34
CA ASP A 305 -22.82 21.95 16.89
C ASP A 305 -21.58 21.53 16.10
N TRP A 306 -21.80 20.87 14.96
CA TRP A 306 -20.72 20.39 14.06
C TRP A 306 -19.76 21.49 13.60
N TYR A 307 -20.18 22.76 13.64
CA TYR A 307 -19.38 23.92 13.27
C TYR A 307 -18.26 24.27 14.29
N MET A 308 -18.37 23.80 15.53
CA MET A 308 -17.36 24.02 16.59
C MET A 308 -16.55 22.76 16.89
N THR A 309 -17.16 21.58 16.83
CA THR A 309 -16.52 20.33 17.28
C THR A 309 -15.32 19.93 16.44
N TRP A 310 -15.17 20.46 15.22
CA TRP A 310 -14.00 20.24 14.36
C TRP A 310 -12.68 20.74 14.98
N ILE A 311 -12.72 21.66 15.95
CA ILE A 311 -11.54 22.19 16.67
C ILE A 311 -10.73 21.09 17.36
N ILE A 312 -11.37 19.96 17.68
CA ILE A 312 -10.70 18.80 18.29
C ILE A 312 -9.59 18.24 17.39
N TRP A 313 -9.70 18.35 16.06
CA TRP A 313 -8.72 17.84 15.11
C TRP A 313 -7.38 18.60 15.19
N PRO A 314 -7.33 19.94 15.08
CA PRO A 314 -6.09 20.70 15.30
C PRO A 314 -5.48 20.46 16.68
N LEU A 315 -6.31 20.43 17.73
CA LEU A 315 -5.86 20.18 19.11
C LEU A 315 -5.21 18.79 19.25
N ALA A 316 -5.86 17.77 18.70
CA ALA A 316 -5.32 16.41 18.67
C ALA A 316 -4.03 16.32 17.83
N ALA A 317 -3.90 17.05 16.74
CA ALA A 317 -2.67 17.07 15.94
C ALA A 317 -1.49 17.68 16.72
N ILE A 318 -1.73 18.73 17.51
CA ILE A 318 -0.71 19.37 18.36
C ILE A 318 -0.26 18.39 19.47
N VAL A 319 -1.21 17.79 20.18
CA VAL A 319 -0.93 16.80 21.23
C VAL A 319 -0.15 15.61 20.68
N HIS A 320 -0.53 15.12 19.50
CA HIS A 320 0.18 14.05 18.80
C HIS A 320 1.65 14.42 18.52
N LYS A 321 1.90 15.64 18.01
CA LYS A 321 3.26 16.14 17.77
C LYS A 321 4.07 16.31 19.06
N CYS A 322 3.46 16.78 20.14
CA CYS A 322 4.13 16.91 21.43
C CYS A 322 4.56 15.54 21.99
N ILE A 323 3.65 14.56 21.98
CA ILE A 323 3.96 13.19 22.44
C ILE A 323 5.10 12.61 21.60
N LYS A 324 5.02 12.79 20.28
CA LYS A 324 6.05 12.33 19.35
C LYS A 324 7.42 12.97 19.62
N ASN A 325 7.50 14.29 19.82
CA ASN A 325 8.78 14.96 20.09
C ASN A 325 9.42 14.58 21.44
N ILE A 326 8.63 14.11 22.42
CA ILE A 326 9.14 13.75 23.75
C ILE A 326 9.61 12.30 23.80
N TRP A 327 9.02 11.41 22.98
CA TRP A 327 9.17 9.96 23.10
C TRP A 327 9.62 9.22 21.84
N ALA A 328 9.85 9.93 20.72
CA ALA A 328 10.50 9.38 19.54
C ALA A 328 12.02 9.55 19.69
N ASP A 329 12.75 8.43 19.64
CA ASP A 329 14.22 8.41 19.56
C ASP A 329 14.71 8.78 18.15
#